data_AF-A0A938SQ01-F1
#
_entry.id   AF-A0A938SQ01-F1
#
_cell.length_a   1.000
_cell.length_b   1.000
_cell.length_c   1.000
_cell.angle_alpha   90.00
_cell.angle_beta   90.00
_cell.angle_gamma   90.00
#
_symmetry.space_group_name_H-M   'P 1'
#
loop_
_entity.id
_entity.type
_entity.pdbx_description
1 polymer ?
#
loop_
_entity_poly.entity_id
_entity_poly.type
_entity_poly.pdbx_seq_one_letter_code
_entity_poly.pdbx_strand_id
1 'polypeptide(L)'
;MDLAHVFLTPRNSNHRQYEALRAYFVERLPGPEVAKRFGYTVGSLHQLVHSFRQAPQRLFFAEPQRPGVKADDVVRQQIIQLRKHNLSVYDISEALKREDIHRSSVAVAKVLQEEGFAKLPRRADEERPPGVRPTRGDRADVQMLSLEPRTVSTKFGGLFLFLPALVEMSFDRVIGKCDLPGTKMIPAAHAVRSLLALKLFSNRRHVHVMSAVLDEGLALFAGLNVIPKRAFLTEYSCRIPPACYPKLMRHWFDAMAGLGLQHGSSFDLDFHTIPFHGEDALLQKHYISKRSRRQKGILAFLAHDGDNRFFCYANTDLRKEEQDDEILRFVQFWKQRTGELPEELIFDSKLTTHANLNKLNRRGVQFITLRRRGPKVMEELMAQPPSAWRQIQLAGVSRIYKRPRILDQPITLSGYKGPIRQIAVTDLGHEEPTLLLTNQMRRSAAKLIGRYARRMLIENNIEDGVNFFHMDALSSAVALKVNCDVQLTLMASSLYRHFGQRIGHGYETAKSLDLFLDFIDAQATILLDERTVVVQFQKRAHNPLLLAAGFDTTDIRIPWLGNRHLQFQFG
;
A
#
# COMPACT_ATOMS: atom_id res chain seq x y z
N MET A 1 -44.26 -13.58 51.40
CA MET A 1 -43.10 -13.46 50.49
C MET A 1 -42.73 -14.87 50.09
N ASP A 2 -42.84 -15.23 48.81
CA ASP A 2 -42.41 -16.54 48.32
C ASP A 2 -40.88 -16.62 48.40
N LEU A 3 -40.36 -17.49 49.27
CA LEU A 3 -38.93 -17.66 49.50
C LEU A 3 -38.21 -18.22 48.26
N ALA A 4 -38.93 -18.91 47.36
CA ALA A 4 -38.36 -19.41 46.11
C ALA A 4 -37.90 -18.27 45.19
N HIS A 5 -38.61 -17.14 45.20
CA HIS A 5 -38.29 -15.98 44.36
C HIS A 5 -36.92 -15.36 44.69
N VAL A 6 -36.43 -15.53 45.92
CA VAL A 6 -35.10 -15.05 46.36
C VAL A 6 -33.96 -15.78 45.66
N PHE A 7 -34.15 -17.07 45.34
CA PHE A 7 -33.16 -17.89 44.61
C PHE A 7 -33.25 -17.71 43.09
N LEU A 8 -34.43 -17.35 42.57
CA LEU A 8 -34.63 -17.16 41.13
C LEU A 8 -34.17 -15.79 40.62
N THR A 9 -33.90 -14.84 41.51
CA THR A 9 -33.53 -13.47 41.14
C THR A 9 -32.11 -13.13 41.63
N PRO A 10 -31.08 -13.23 40.75
CA PRO A 10 -29.70 -13.02 41.18
C PRO A 10 -29.42 -11.56 41.54
N ARG A 11 -29.05 -11.31 42.81
CA ARG A 11 -28.77 -9.97 43.36
C ARG A 11 -27.44 -9.34 42.90
N ASN A 12 -26.46 -10.14 42.48
CA ASN A 12 -25.14 -9.65 42.05
C ASN A 12 -24.59 -10.47 40.86
N SER A 13 -23.48 -10.01 40.27
CA SER A 13 -22.88 -10.65 39.10
C SER A 13 -22.39 -12.06 39.37
N ASN A 14 -21.82 -12.33 40.55
CA ASN A 14 -21.31 -13.67 40.90
C ASN A 14 -22.45 -14.68 41.04
N HIS A 15 -23.55 -14.29 41.68
CA HIS A 15 -24.76 -15.10 41.80
C HIS A 15 -25.37 -15.39 40.41
N ARG A 16 -25.40 -14.38 39.52
CA ARG A 16 -25.85 -14.58 38.13
C ARG A 16 -24.96 -15.54 37.35
N GLN A 17 -23.64 -15.47 37.56
CA GLN A 17 -22.69 -16.40 36.93
C GLN A 17 -22.87 -17.82 37.46
N TYR A 18 -23.10 -17.98 38.77
CA TYR A 18 -23.40 -19.28 39.35
C TYR A 18 -24.69 -19.88 38.77
N GLU A 19 -25.80 -19.14 38.76
CA GLU A 19 -27.07 -19.65 38.22
C GLU A 19 -26.98 -19.95 36.71
N ALA A 20 -26.23 -19.14 35.94
CA ALA A 20 -25.97 -19.44 34.52
C ALA A 20 -25.16 -20.74 34.34
N LEU A 21 -24.14 -20.96 35.17
CA LEU A 21 -23.34 -22.19 35.15
C LEU A 21 -24.15 -23.40 35.65
N ARG A 22 -25.00 -23.23 36.67
CA ARG A 22 -25.92 -24.27 37.17
C ARG A 22 -26.94 -24.66 36.11
N ALA A 23 -27.55 -23.69 35.44
CA ALA A 23 -28.46 -23.92 34.32
C ALA A 23 -27.78 -24.66 33.15
N TYR A 24 -26.51 -24.35 32.89
CA TYR A 24 -25.74 -24.99 31.82
C TYR A 24 -25.27 -26.41 32.18
N PHE A 25 -24.72 -26.63 33.38
CA PHE A 25 -24.12 -27.91 33.77
C PHE A 25 -25.08 -28.88 34.46
N VAL A 26 -26.02 -28.38 35.26
CA VAL A 26 -26.97 -29.21 36.04
C VAL A 26 -28.28 -29.35 35.28
N GLU A 27 -28.88 -28.24 34.84
CA GLU A 27 -30.16 -28.26 34.09
C GLU A 27 -29.96 -28.63 32.60
N ARG A 28 -28.70 -28.69 32.13
CA ARG A 28 -28.29 -29.07 30.77
C ARG A 28 -28.98 -28.27 29.65
N LEU A 29 -29.31 -27.02 29.91
CA LEU A 29 -29.94 -26.15 28.93
C LEU A 29 -28.96 -25.73 27.82
N PRO A 30 -29.43 -25.52 26.57
CA PRO A 30 -28.60 -25.06 25.46
C PRO A 30 -27.94 -23.71 25.76
N GLY A 31 -26.67 -23.55 25.38
CA GLY A 31 -25.89 -22.32 25.60
C GLY A 31 -26.58 -21.03 25.14
N PRO A 32 -27.20 -20.96 23.95
CA PRO A 32 -27.94 -19.77 23.52
C PRO A 32 -29.12 -19.41 24.43
N GLU A 33 -29.80 -20.41 25.00
CA GLU A 33 -30.94 -20.23 25.88
C GLU A 33 -30.50 -19.71 27.26
N VAL A 34 -29.46 -20.31 27.84
CA VAL A 34 -28.85 -19.84 29.08
C VAL A 34 -28.32 -18.42 28.92
N ALA A 35 -27.66 -18.12 27.79
CA ALA A 35 -27.14 -16.79 27.50
C ALA A 35 -28.27 -15.75 27.49
N LYS A 36 -29.37 -16.03 26.80
CA LYS A 36 -30.55 -15.15 26.78
C LYS A 36 -31.19 -15.00 28.16
N ARG A 37 -31.35 -16.10 28.90
CA ARG A 37 -32.01 -16.13 30.22
C ARG A 37 -31.28 -15.29 31.27
N PHE A 38 -29.95 -15.24 31.23
CA PHE A 38 -29.13 -14.51 32.20
C PHE A 38 -28.45 -13.24 31.66
N GLY A 39 -28.81 -12.81 30.44
CA GLY A 39 -28.34 -11.56 29.85
C GLY A 39 -26.89 -11.57 29.37
N TYR A 40 -26.38 -12.72 28.92
CA TYR A 40 -25.07 -12.89 28.30
C TYR A 40 -25.19 -13.01 26.78
N THR A 41 -24.09 -12.71 26.08
CA THR A 41 -23.91 -13.16 24.70
C THR A 41 -23.45 -14.62 24.70
N VAL A 42 -23.72 -15.36 23.62
CA VAL A 42 -23.29 -16.77 23.47
C VAL A 42 -21.78 -16.91 23.67
N GLY A 43 -20.99 -16.00 23.08
CA GLY A 43 -19.53 -15.99 23.24
C GLY A 43 -19.09 -15.79 24.69
N SER A 44 -19.69 -14.84 25.41
CA SER A 44 -19.38 -14.60 26.82
C SER A 44 -19.74 -15.77 27.72
N LEU A 45 -20.85 -16.48 27.43
CA LEU A 45 -21.21 -17.69 28.17
C LEU A 45 -20.21 -18.82 27.92
N HIS A 46 -19.80 -19.04 26.67
CA HIS A 46 -18.80 -20.07 26.35
C HIS A 46 -17.46 -19.81 27.05
N GLN A 47 -17.04 -18.54 27.13
CA GLN A 47 -15.82 -18.18 27.87
C GLN A 47 -15.99 -18.42 29.38
N LEU A 48 -17.16 -18.12 29.96
CA LEU A 48 -17.46 -18.40 31.36
C LEU A 48 -17.43 -19.90 31.65
N VAL A 49 -18.06 -20.72 30.79
CA VAL A 49 -18.07 -22.19 30.87
C VAL A 49 -16.65 -22.76 30.75
N HIS A 50 -15.87 -22.26 29.78
CA HIS A 50 -14.49 -22.68 29.59
C HIS A 50 -13.62 -22.35 30.82
N SER A 51 -13.72 -21.13 31.33
CA SER A 51 -12.98 -20.68 32.51
C SER A 51 -13.33 -21.50 33.76
N PHE A 52 -14.61 -21.86 33.92
CA PHE A 52 -15.05 -22.68 35.06
C PHE A 52 -14.53 -24.12 34.99
N ARG A 53 -14.44 -24.72 33.78
CA ARG A 53 -13.83 -26.05 33.62
C ARG A 53 -12.36 -26.08 34.04
N GLN A 54 -11.64 -24.98 33.83
CA GLN A 54 -10.23 -24.84 34.21
C GLN A 54 -10.05 -24.59 35.73
N ALA A 55 -11.05 -24.01 36.40
CA ALA A 55 -11.00 -23.66 37.81
C ALA A 55 -12.35 -23.92 38.51
N PRO A 56 -12.71 -25.19 38.78
CA PRO A 56 -14.03 -25.57 39.32
C PRO A 56 -14.21 -25.17 40.79
N GLN A 57 -13.13 -24.88 41.51
CA GLN A 57 -13.18 -24.47 42.93
C GLN A 57 -13.50 -22.98 43.13
N ARG A 58 -14.02 -22.30 42.10
CA ARG A 58 -14.36 -20.88 42.17
C ARG A 58 -15.47 -20.62 43.21
N LEU A 59 -15.21 -19.73 44.16
CA LEU A 59 -16.19 -19.29 45.16
C LEU A 59 -17.15 -18.26 44.56
N PHE A 60 -18.43 -18.58 44.45
CA PHE A 60 -19.46 -17.67 43.92
C PHE A 60 -20.24 -16.92 45.00
N PHE A 61 -20.35 -17.52 46.18
CA PHE A 61 -21.13 -17.01 47.32
C PHE A 61 -20.28 -16.52 48.48
N ALA A 62 -18.95 -16.50 48.32
CA ALA A 62 -18.12 -15.67 49.16
C ALA A 62 -18.30 -14.21 48.71
N GLU A 63 -18.36 -13.28 49.65
CA GLU A 63 -17.96 -11.91 49.29
C GLU A 63 -16.60 -12.05 48.61
N PRO A 64 -16.37 -11.45 47.43
CA PRO A 64 -15.00 -11.26 47.04
C PRO A 64 -14.34 -10.64 48.27
N GLN A 65 -13.24 -11.21 48.75
CA GLN A 65 -12.26 -10.35 49.38
C GLN A 65 -12.03 -9.29 48.31
N ARG A 66 -12.76 -8.17 48.41
CA ARG A 66 -12.23 -6.90 47.99
C ARG A 66 -10.87 -6.98 48.65
N PRO A 67 -9.76 -7.02 47.88
CA PRO A 67 -8.50 -6.67 48.49
C PRO A 67 -8.87 -5.38 49.22
N GLY A 68 -8.82 -5.43 50.56
CA GLY A 68 -9.28 -4.32 51.36
C GLY A 68 -8.62 -3.11 50.73
N VAL A 69 -9.43 -2.15 50.29
CA VAL A 69 -8.95 -0.85 49.87
C VAL A 69 -8.44 -0.21 51.16
N LYS A 70 -7.25 -0.64 51.55
CA LYS A 70 -6.41 -0.19 52.65
C LYS A 70 -4.96 -0.48 52.25
N ALA A 71 -4.60 0.04 51.09
CA ALA A 71 -3.30 0.60 50.84
C ALA A 71 -3.56 1.72 49.84
N ASP A 72 -3.48 2.98 50.33
CA ASP A 72 -3.08 4.16 49.56
C ASP A 72 -3.61 5.48 50.14
N ASP A 73 -3.94 5.65 51.43
CA ASP A 73 -4.04 7.05 51.92
C ASP A 73 -2.71 7.78 51.70
N VAL A 74 -1.59 7.09 51.94
CA VAL A 74 -0.25 7.61 51.67
C VAL A 74 -0.03 7.90 50.19
N VAL A 75 -0.35 6.95 49.29
CA VAL A 75 -0.14 7.14 47.84
C VAL A 75 -1.18 8.11 47.24
N ARG A 76 -2.40 8.19 47.78
CA ARG A 76 -3.41 9.20 47.42
C ARG A 76 -2.93 10.58 47.84
N GLN A 77 -2.43 10.73 49.06
CA GLN A 77 -1.78 11.97 49.51
C GLN A 77 -0.58 12.30 48.63
N GLN A 78 0.21 11.31 48.21
CA GLN A 78 1.32 11.49 47.28
C GLN A 78 0.86 11.91 45.89
N ILE A 79 -0.21 11.31 45.34
CA ILE A 79 -0.84 11.72 44.08
C ILE A 79 -1.32 13.18 44.18
N ILE A 80 -1.96 13.54 45.29
CA ILE A 80 -2.42 14.91 45.57
C ILE A 80 -1.22 15.87 45.68
N GLN A 81 -0.16 15.50 46.39
CA GLN A 81 1.06 16.31 46.52
C GLN A 81 1.73 16.50 45.16
N LEU A 82 1.96 15.43 44.40
CA LEU A 82 2.51 15.50 43.04
C LEU A 82 1.60 16.34 42.13
N ARG A 83 0.27 16.27 42.31
CA ARG A 83 -0.67 17.13 41.59
C ARG A 83 -0.58 18.60 41.99
N LYS A 84 -0.34 18.92 43.27
CA LYS A 84 -0.12 20.29 43.75
C LYS A 84 1.17 20.90 43.18
N HIS A 85 2.15 20.07 42.81
CA HIS A 85 3.31 20.48 41.99
C HIS A 85 2.98 20.59 40.49
N ASN A 86 1.70 20.68 40.14
CA ASN A 86 1.18 20.70 38.78
C ASN A 86 1.60 19.50 37.92
N LEU A 87 1.91 18.32 38.44
CA LEU A 87 2.27 17.19 37.56
C LEU A 87 1.05 16.63 36.80
N SER A 88 1.27 16.19 35.55
CA SER A 88 0.22 15.55 34.75
C SER A 88 -0.05 14.12 35.23
N VAL A 89 -1.17 13.52 34.82
CA VAL A 89 -1.49 12.13 35.19
C VAL A 89 -0.43 11.12 34.73
N TYR A 90 0.30 11.44 33.64
CA TYR A 90 1.41 10.62 33.16
C TYR A 90 2.67 10.83 34.01
N ASP A 91 2.98 12.08 34.36
CA ASP A 91 4.14 12.39 35.19
C ASP A 91 4.00 11.83 36.61
N ILE A 92 2.79 11.88 37.18
CA ILE A 92 2.49 11.29 38.49
C ILE A 92 2.64 9.77 38.43
N SER A 93 2.12 9.13 37.38
CA SER A 93 2.24 7.68 37.17
C SER A 93 3.72 7.24 37.05
N GLU A 94 4.54 8.00 36.32
CA GLU A 94 5.98 7.76 36.21
C GLU A 94 6.74 8.05 37.50
N ALA A 95 6.39 9.10 38.23
CA ALA A 95 7.00 9.42 39.53
C ALA A 95 6.74 8.31 40.56
N LEU A 96 5.49 7.84 40.67
CA LEU A 96 5.13 6.71 41.52
C LEU A 96 5.88 5.44 41.10
N LYS A 97 6.04 5.20 39.79
CA LYS A 97 6.77 4.05 39.27
C LYS A 97 8.26 4.06 39.64
N ARG A 98 8.89 5.24 39.76
CA ARG A 98 10.29 5.36 40.25
C ARG A 98 10.44 4.96 41.71
N GLU A 99 9.35 5.02 42.48
CA GLU A 99 9.29 4.61 43.88
C GLU A 99 8.69 3.19 44.03
N ASP A 100 8.71 2.40 42.96
CA ASP A 100 8.17 1.03 42.88
C ASP A 100 6.64 0.93 43.11
N ILE A 101 5.93 2.06 43.06
CA ILE A 101 4.47 2.14 43.18
C ILE A 101 3.84 2.10 41.79
N HIS A 102 3.36 0.92 41.40
CA HIS A 102 2.70 0.73 40.09
C HIS A 102 1.24 1.22 40.09
N ARG A 103 1.04 2.45 39.59
CA ARG A 103 -0.28 3.04 39.33
C ARG A 103 -0.37 3.53 37.90
N SER A 104 -1.39 3.10 37.16
CA SER A 104 -1.61 3.55 35.78
C SER A 104 -2.09 5.00 35.76
N SER A 105 -1.83 5.72 34.65
CA SER A 105 -2.31 7.08 34.46
C SER A 105 -3.84 7.21 34.56
N VAL A 106 -4.59 6.15 34.22
CA VAL A 106 -6.05 6.09 34.38
C VAL A 106 -6.44 5.98 35.85
N ALA A 107 -5.73 5.18 36.65
CA ALA A 107 -5.97 5.07 38.09
C ALA A 107 -5.68 6.39 38.80
N VAL A 108 -4.57 7.05 38.45
CA VAL A 108 -4.22 8.39 38.95
C VAL A 108 -5.30 9.42 38.57
N ALA A 109 -5.77 9.40 37.31
CA ALA A 109 -6.82 10.31 36.86
C ALA A 109 -8.12 10.13 37.65
N LYS A 110 -8.49 8.89 37.98
CA LYS A 110 -9.67 8.57 38.78
C LYS A 110 -9.55 9.12 40.21
N VAL A 111 -8.39 8.91 40.86
CA VAL A 111 -8.13 9.46 42.19
C VAL A 111 -8.22 10.99 42.19
N LEU A 112 -7.60 11.65 41.20
CA LEU A 112 -7.66 13.12 41.10
C LEU A 112 -9.08 13.64 40.84
N GLN A 113 -9.90 12.89 40.10
CA GLN A 113 -11.29 13.23 39.85
C GLN A 113 -12.15 13.07 41.13
N GLU A 114 -11.94 11.99 41.90
CA GLU A 114 -12.60 11.77 43.19
C GLU A 114 -12.26 12.89 44.20
N GLU A 115 -11.03 13.41 44.15
CA GLU A 115 -10.53 14.51 45.00
C GLU A 115 -10.84 15.93 44.45
N GLY A 116 -11.61 16.03 43.35
CA GLY A 116 -12.10 17.31 42.82
C GLY A 116 -11.09 18.14 42.01
N PHE A 117 -9.93 17.58 41.62
CA PHE A 117 -8.97 18.29 40.78
C PHE A 117 -9.46 18.42 39.34
N ALA A 118 -9.50 19.65 38.82
CA ALA A 118 -9.77 19.91 37.40
C ALA A 118 -8.65 19.35 36.50
N LYS A 119 -8.97 19.07 35.23
CA LYS A 119 -7.96 18.72 34.22
C LYS A 119 -7.00 19.90 34.02
N LEU A 120 -5.71 19.61 33.97
CA LEU A 120 -4.72 20.65 33.64
C LEU A 120 -4.91 21.07 32.18
N PRO A 121 -4.72 22.36 31.87
CA PRO A 121 -4.63 22.82 30.49
C PRO A 121 -3.46 22.13 29.78
N ARG A 122 -3.54 22.03 28.46
CA ARG A 122 -2.46 21.46 27.66
C ARG A 122 -1.23 22.37 27.77
N ARG A 123 -0.20 21.88 28.47
CA ARG A 123 1.10 22.54 28.56
C ARG A 123 1.79 22.67 27.21
N ALA A 124 2.55 23.75 27.04
CA ALA A 124 3.57 23.83 26.01
C ALA A 124 4.66 22.77 26.25
N ASP A 125 5.39 22.35 25.20
CA ASP A 125 6.45 21.34 25.36
C ASP A 125 7.56 21.81 26.31
N GLU A 126 7.76 23.12 26.43
CA GLU A 126 8.75 23.78 27.31
C GLU A 126 8.38 23.70 28.81
N GLU A 127 7.08 23.67 29.13
CA GLU A 127 6.56 23.62 30.50
C GLU A 127 6.48 22.19 31.08
N ARG A 128 6.86 21.18 30.27
CA ARG A 128 6.88 19.79 30.71
C ARG A 128 8.14 19.50 31.54
N PRO A 129 8.05 18.61 32.55
CA PRO A 129 9.21 18.23 33.36
C PRO A 129 10.39 17.72 32.51
N PRO A 130 11.65 17.99 32.92
CA PRO A 130 12.83 17.46 32.23
C PRO A 130 12.81 15.93 32.26
N GLY A 131 13.07 15.32 31.11
CA GLY A 131 13.05 13.88 30.92
C GLY A 131 13.62 13.50 29.56
N VAL A 132 13.85 12.21 29.34
CA VAL A 132 14.32 11.71 28.04
C VAL A 132 13.23 11.97 27.00
N ARG A 133 13.57 12.77 25.98
CA ARG A 133 12.66 13.14 24.88
C ARG A 133 13.33 12.83 23.54
N PRO A 134 12.56 12.49 22.50
CA PRO A 134 13.09 12.43 21.15
C PRO A 134 13.71 13.76 20.75
N THR A 135 14.86 13.72 20.07
CA THR A 135 15.50 14.91 19.51
C THR A 135 14.52 15.64 18.60
N ARG A 136 14.35 16.95 18.85
CA ARG A 136 13.48 17.79 18.02
C ARG A 136 14.22 18.08 16.71
N GLY A 137 13.79 17.44 15.63
CA GLY A 137 14.29 17.79 14.30
C GLY A 137 13.87 19.20 13.90
N ASP A 138 14.66 19.85 13.05
CA ASP A 138 14.40 21.19 12.54
C ASP A 138 13.13 21.25 11.68
N ARG A 139 12.80 22.47 11.22
CA ARG A 139 11.72 22.70 10.27
C ARG A 139 12.27 22.60 8.86
N ALA A 140 11.57 21.83 8.01
CA ALA A 140 11.88 21.76 6.59
C ALA A 140 11.60 23.12 5.93
N ASP A 141 12.65 23.71 5.38
CA ASP A 141 12.66 24.99 4.69
C ASP A 141 13.78 25.01 3.64
N VAL A 142 13.42 25.23 2.38
CA VAL A 142 14.37 25.40 1.28
C VAL A 142 15.29 26.60 1.52
N GLN A 143 14.81 27.64 2.20
CA GLN A 143 15.58 28.85 2.48
C GLN A 143 16.67 28.63 3.53
N MET A 144 16.56 27.55 4.33
CA MET A 144 17.54 27.17 5.34
C MET A 144 18.53 26.12 4.84
N LEU A 145 18.45 25.71 3.56
CA LEU A 145 19.38 24.75 2.98
C LEU A 145 20.78 25.36 2.90
N SER A 146 21.67 24.97 3.83
CA SER A 146 23.09 25.27 3.72
C SER A 146 23.76 24.27 2.79
N LEU A 147 24.44 24.80 1.78
CA LEU A 147 25.31 24.04 0.89
C LEU A 147 26.79 24.28 1.21
N GLU A 148 27.15 24.82 2.38
CA GLU A 148 28.57 25.00 2.73
C GLU A 148 29.37 23.69 2.65
N PRO A 149 30.66 23.73 2.30
CA PRO A 149 31.48 22.54 2.19
C PRO A 149 31.46 21.71 3.48
N ARG A 150 31.00 20.46 3.38
CA ARG A 150 30.91 19.54 4.51
C ARG A 150 30.74 18.10 4.05
N THR A 151 30.99 17.19 4.98
CA THR A 151 30.79 15.75 4.79
C THR A 151 29.54 15.29 5.52
N VAL A 152 28.67 14.57 4.81
CA VAL A 152 27.41 14.04 5.34
C VAL A 152 27.38 12.53 5.15
N SER A 153 27.18 11.78 6.22
CA SER A 153 26.90 10.34 6.13
C SER A 153 25.39 10.11 5.99
N THR A 154 24.99 9.22 5.09
CA THR A 154 23.57 8.92 4.85
C THR A 154 23.32 7.44 4.67
N LYS A 155 22.16 6.99 5.16
CA LYS A 155 21.63 5.65 4.86
C LYS A 155 20.97 5.56 3.49
N PHE A 156 20.69 6.70 2.86
CA PHE A 156 19.93 6.81 1.62
C PHE A 156 20.83 7.07 0.42
N GLY A 157 22.08 6.59 0.45
CA GLY A 157 23.07 6.82 -0.59
C GLY A 157 22.59 6.38 -1.97
N GLY A 158 21.94 5.23 -2.07
CA GLY A 158 21.42 4.72 -3.34
C GLY A 158 20.34 5.59 -3.98
N LEU A 159 19.67 6.49 -3.24
CA LEU A 159 18.74 7.45 -3.86
C LEU A 159 19.44 8.37 -4.86
N PHE A 160 20.71 8.69 -4.60
CA PHE A 160 21.46 9.60 -5.46
C PHE A 160 21.67 9.03 -6.86
N LEU A 161 21.62 7.70 -7.04
CA LEU A 161 21.67 7.05 -8.36
C LEU A 161 20.47 7.40 -9.26
N PHE A 162 19.37 7.93 -8.71
CA PHE A 162 18.24 8.44 -9.49
C PHE A 162 18.38 9.92 -9.89
N LEU A 163 19.30 10.68 -9.28
CA LEU A 163 19.49 12.10 -9.60
C LEU A 163 19.81 12.34 -11.08
N PRO A 164 20.63 11.52 -11.78
CA PRO A 164 20.84 11.68 -13.20
C PRO A 164 19.57 11.72 -14.03
N ALA A 165 18.68 10.75 -13.83
CA ALA A 165 17.40 10.71 -14.51
C ALA A 165 16.53 11.93 -14.16
N LEU A 166 16.46 12.32 -12.87
CA LEU A 166 15.65 13.45 -12.43
C LEU A 166 16.13 14.81 -12.99
N VAL A 167 17.45 14.99 -13.10
CA VAL A 167 18.05 16.20 -13.68
C VAL A 167 17.82 16.23 -15.19
N GLU A 168 18.13 15.14 -15.89
CA GLU A 168 18.03 15.04 -17.34
C GLU A 168 16.58 15.21 -17.83
N MET A 169 15.60 14.64 -17.11
CA MET A 169 14.18 14.82 -17.42
C MET A 169 13.65 16.23 -17.09
N SER A 170 14.49 17.11 -16.52
CA SER A 170 14.10 18.43 -16.03
C SER A 170 12.96 18.37 -15.00
N PHE A 171 13.12 17.57 -13.94
CA PHE A 171 12.07 17.28 -12.95
C PHE A 171 11.30 18.52 -12.47
N ASP A 172 11.99 19.61 -12.11
CA ASP A 172 11.34 20.84 -11.61
C ASP A 172 10.40 21.45 -12.65
N ARG A 173 10.78 21.38 -13.93
CA ARG A 173 9.95 21.86 -15.04
C ARG A 173 8.74 20.94 -15.29
N VAL A 174 8.92 19.63 -15.13
CA VAL A 174 7.81 18.65 -15.21
C VAL A 174 6.79 18.93 -14.12
N ILE A 175 7.24 19.05 -12.87
CA ILE A 175 6.37 19.34 -11.73
C ILE A 175 5.72 20.74 -11.83
N GLY A 176 6.47 21.74 -12.31
CA GLY A 176 5.97 23.10 -12.50
C GLY A 176 4.79 23.23 -13.47
N LYS A 177 4.60 22.26 -14.39
CA LYS A 177 3.46 22.23 -15.33
C LYS A 177 2.19 21.59 -14.74
N CYS A 178 2.24 21.11 -13.50
CA CYS A 178 1.19 20.26 -12.92
C CYS A 178 0.31 20.96 -11.88
N ASP A 179 0.51 22.26 -11.62
CA ASP A 179 -0.25 23.06 -10.65
C ASP A 179 -0.31 22.44 -9.24
N LEU A 180 0.74 21.71 -8.85
CA LEU A 180 0.83 21.05 -7.56
C LEU A 180 1.00 22.07 -6.43
N PRO A 181 0.42 21.83 -5.24
CA PRO A 181 0.48 22.76 -4.13
C PRO A 181 1.93 22.92 -3.63
N GLY A 182 2.26 24.10 -3.11
CA GLY A 182 3.57 24.37 -2.51
C GLY A 182 3.48 25.51 -1.51
N THR A 183 4.47 25.63 -0.64
CA THR A 183 4.63 26.79 0.24
C THR A 183 5.95 27.48 -0.05
N LYS A 184 6.15 28.70 0.49
CA LYS A 184 7.44 29.40 0.39
C LYS A 184 8.60 28.56 0.93
N MET A 185 8.33 27.78 1.97
CA MET A 185 9.33 26.95 2.66
C MET A 185 9.53 25.60 2.00
N ILE A 186 8.47 25.01 1.45
CA ILE A 186 8.53 23.71 0.77
C ILE A 186 7.76 23.87 -0.54
N PRO A 187 8.44 24.33 -1.62
CA PRO A 187 7.82 24.42 -2.94
C PRO A 187 7.42 23.05 -3.47
N ALA A 188 6.53 23.03 -4.46
CA ALA A 188 5.91 21.79 -4.97
C ALA A 188 6.94 20.73 -5.41
N ALA A 189 7.99 21.14 -6.13
CA ALA A 189 9.05 20.22 -6.58
C ALA A 189 9.77 19.53 -5.41
N HIS A 190 10.08 20.28 -4.34
CA HIS A 190 10.73 19.72 -3.14
C HIS A 190 9.79 18.78 -2.38
N ALA A 191 8.50 19.12 -2.30
CA ALA A 191 7.51 18.26 -1.68
C ALA A 191 7.33 16.93 -2.44
N VAL A 192 7.24 16.98 -3.78
CA VAL A 192 7.15 15.76 -4.60
C VAL A 192 8.44 14.95 -4.55
N ARG A 193 9.63 15.58 -4.65
CA ARG A 193 10.90 14.87 -4.44
C ARG A 193 10.96 14.17 -3.09
N SER A 194 10.51 14.83 -2.03
CA SER A 194 10.48 14.25 -0.68
C SER A 194 9.60 13.00 -0.61
N LEU A 195 8.40 13.06 -1.20
CA LEU A 195 7.48 11.92 -1.25
C LEU A 195 8.04 10.80 -2.13
N LEU A 196 8.61 11.15 -3.28
CA LEU A 196 9.21 10.21 -4.22
C LEU A 196 10.44 9.52 -3.63
N ALA A 197 11.28 10.24 -2.89
CA ALA A 197 12.44 9.69 -2.18
C ALA A 197 12.03 8.56 -1.23
N LEU A 198 10.98 8.79 -0.44
CA LEU A 198 10.44 7.78 0.47
C LEU A 198 9.89 6.57 -0.27
N LYS A 199 9.24 6.80 -1.42
CA LYS A 199 8.71 5.73 -2.28
C LYS A 199 9.83 4.91 -2.92
N LEU A 200 10.87 5.57 -3.42
CA LEU A 200 12.04 4.95 -4.04
C LEU A 200 12.82 4.10 -3.05
N PHE A 201 12.93 4.53 -1.79
CA PHE A 201 13.63 3.77 -0.74
C PHE A 201 12.74 2.72 -0.04
N SER A 202 11.62 2.31 -0.65
CA SER A 202 10.69 1.31 -0.11
C SER A 202 10.22 1.56 1.34
N ASN A 203 10.09 2.82 1.76
CA ASN A 203 9.56 3.10 3.09
C ASN A 203 8.06 2.78 3.13
N ARG A 204 7.69 1.72 3.89
CA ARG A 204 6.32 1.18 4.01
C ARG A 204 5.21 2.22 4.17
N ARG A 205 5.48 3.34 4.85
CA ARG A 205 4.54 4.44 5.08
C ARG A 205 5.30 5.75 5.28
N HIS A 206 4.70 6.87 4.87
CA HIS A 206 5.20 8.22 5.23
C HIS A 206 5.28 8.42 6.75
N VAL A 207 4.56 7.62 7.54
CA VAL A 207 4.60 7.64 9.01
C VAL A 207 5.98 7.24 9.55
N HIS A 208 6.74 6.44 8.81
CA HIS A 208 8.09 5.99 9.18
C HIS A 208 9.17 7.04 8.90
N VAL A 209 8.85 8.17 8.26
CA VAL A 209 9.83 9.26 8.03
C VAL A 209 10.43 9.79 9.33
N MET A 210 9.77 9.61 10.49
CA MET A 210 10.29 10.04 11.79
C MET A 210 11.60 9.35 12.19
N SER A 211 11.87 8.13 11.72
CA SER A 211 13.17 7.48 11.96
C SER A 211 14.27 7.96 11.02
N ALA A 212 13.91 8.70 9.97
CA ALA A 212 14.80 9.23 8.94
C ALA A 212 14.85 10.77 8.92
N VAL A 213 14.15 11.44 9.85
CA VAL A 213 13.95 12.90 9.80
C VAL A 213 15.24 13.69 10.02
N LEU A 214 16.24 13.05 10.62
CA LEU A 214 17.57 13.60 10.90
C LEU A 214 18.62 13.16 9.87
N ASP A 215 18.25 12.36 8.86
CA ASP A 215 19.20 11.98 7.80
C ASP A 215 19.31 13.12 6.79
N GLU A 216 20.43 13.82 6.84
CA GLU A 216 20.73 14.96 5.96
C GLU A 216 20.81 14.55 4.48
N GLY A 217 21.27 13.34 4.15
CA GLY A 217 21.35 12.89 2.76
C GLY A 217 19.97 12.76 2.11
N LEU A 218 18.97 12.27 2.86
CA LEU A 218 17.59 12.25 2.40
C LEU A 218 17.04 13.67 2.16
N ALA A 219 17.40 14.62 3.02
CA ALA A 219 17.01 16.02 2.87
C ALA A 219 17.69 16.69 1.65
N LEU A 220 18.99 16.44 1.46
CA LEU A 220 19.77 16.92 0.32
C LEU A 220 19.21 16.39 -1.01
N PHE A 221 18.86 15.10 -1.08
CA PHE A 221 18.19 14.54 -2.27
C PHE A 221 16.93 15.34 -2.64
N ALA A 222 16.12 15.74 -1.65
CA ALA A 222 14.93 16.55 -1.84
C ALA A 222 15.20 18.05 -2.09
N GLY A 223 16.43 18.51 -1.85
CA GLY A 223 16.81 19.93 -1.89
C GLY A 223 16.29 20.72 -0.70
N LEU A 224 16.33 20.16 0.51
CA LEU A 224 15.85 20.78 1.74
C LEU A 224 16.91 20.64 2.85
N ASN A 225 16.87 21.52 3.85
CA ASN A 225 17.71 21.42 5.05
C ASN A 225 17.40 20.16 5.87
N VAL A 226 16.12 19.81 6.00
CA VAL A 226 15.63 18.57 6.61
C VAL A 226 14.42 18.06 5.83
N ILE A 227 14.19 16.75 5.85
CA ILE A 227 13.04 16.15 5.17
C ILE A 227 11.72 16.58 5.86
N PRO A 228 10.63 16.86 5.10
CA PRO A 228 9.36 17.26 5.70
C PRO A 228 8.80 16.20 6.64
N LYS A 229 8.29 16.65 7.78
CA LYS A 229 7.74 15.76 8.82
C LYS A 229 6.45 15.10 8.33
N ARG A 230 6.11 13.98 8.99
CA ARG A 230 4.89 13.19 8.76
C ARG A 230 3.63 14.05 8.60
N ALA A 231 3.45 15.06 9.46
CA ALA A 231 2.27 15.93 9.42
C ALA A 231 2.15 16.66 8.07
N PHE A 232 3.23 17.29 7.61
CA PHE A 232 3.26 17.96 6.31
C PHE A 232 3.02 16.99 5.16
N LEU A 233 3.74 15.85 5.11
CA LEU A 233 3.60 14.88 4.02
C LEU A 233 2.18 14.30 3.93
N THR A 234 1.55 14.11 5.09
CA THR A 234 0.17 13.60 5.19
C THR A 234 -0.87 14.63 4.78
N GLU A 235 -0.63 15.91 5.07
CA GLU A 235 -1.51 17.02 4.69
C GLU A 235 -1.33 17.40 3.21
N TYR A 236 -0.10 17.32 2.71
CA TYR A 236 0.23 17.65 1.33
C TYR A 236 -0.61 16.86 0.33
N SER A 237 -0.72 15.54 0.50
CA SER A 237 -1.52 14.69 -0.39
C SER A 237 -3.02 15.01 -0.35
N CYS A 238 -3.54 15.59 0.73
CA CYS A 238 -4.92 16.11 0.77
C CYS A 238 -5.11 17.40 -0.01
N ARG A 239 -4.04 18.20 -0.16
CA ARG A 239 -4.11 19.52 -0.80
C ARG A 239 -3.97 19.45 -2.31
N ILE A 240 -3.63 18.29 -2.88
CA ILE A 240 -3.49 18.11 -4.33
C ILE A 240 -4.89 18.06 -4.96
N PRO A 241 -5.26 19.02 -5.82
CA PRO A 241 -6.51 18.95 -6.57
C PRO A 241 -6.52 17.73 -7.51
N PRO A 242 -7.64 16.99 -7.65
CA PRO A 242 -7.71 15.82 -8.53
C PRO A 242 -7.30 16.09 -9.99
N ALA A 243 -7.59 17.29 -10.50
CA ALA A 243 -7.21 17.73 -11.84
C ALA A 243 -5.68 17.80 -12.10
N CYS A 244 -4.86 17.76 -11.05
CA CYS A 244 -3.40 17.74 -11.18
C CYS A 244 -2.88 16.36 -11.59
N TYR A 245 -3.55 15.26 -11.22
CA TYR A 245 -3.03 13.92 -11.47
C TYR A 245 -2.96 13.56 -12.97
N PRO A 246 -3.96 13.85 -13.82
CA PRO A 246 -3.84 13.63 -15.26
C PRO A 246 -2.71 14.46 -15.89
N LYS A 247 -2.50 15.70 -15.41
CA LYS A 247 -1.39 16.56 -15.87
C LYS A 247 -0.04 15.97 -15.48
N LEU A 248 0.08 15.52 -14.23
CA LEU A 248 1.29 14.89 -13.69
C LEU A 248 1.63 13.62 -14.46
N MET A 249 0.70 12.68 -14.57
CA MET A 249 0.88 11.43 -15.31
C MET A 249 1.30 11.69 -16.75
N ARG A 250 0.66 12.66 -17.42
CA ARG A 250 1.00 13.07 -18.78
C ARG A 250 2.43 13.59 -18.89
N HIS A 251 2.76 14.62 -18.12
CA HIS A 251 4.08 15.27 -18.23
C HIS A 251 5.20 14.35 -17.77
N TRP A 252 4.92 13.48 -16.80
CA TRP A 252 5.83 12.43 -16.37
C TRP A 252 6.07 11.40 -17.48
N PHE A 253 5.00 10.91 -18.13
CA PHE A 253 5.10 9.98 -19.26
C PHE A 253 5.98 10.55 -20.37
N ASP A 254 5.70 11.79 -20.79
CA ASP A 254 6.47 12.46 -21.85
C ASP A 254 7.96 12.62 -21.44
N ALA A 255 8.22 12.94 -20.17
CA ALA A 255 9.58 13.13 -19.66
C ALA A 255 10.36 11.81 -19.58
N MET A 256 9.73 10.71 -19.14
CA MET A 256 10.35 9.38 -19.12
C MET A 256 10.61 8.86 -20.54
N ALA A 257 9.70 9.10 -21.49
CA ALA A 257 9.94 8.79 -22.90
C ALA A 257 11.14 9.58 -23.45
N GLY A 258 11.29 10.85 -23.06
CA GLY A 258 12.45 11.68 -23.39
C GLY A 258 13.79 11.14 -22.86
N LEU A 259 13.79 10.44 -21.72
CA LEU A 259 14.96 9.72 -21.19
C LEU A 259 15.26 8.40 -21.92
N GLY A 260 14.46 8.04 -22.93
CA GLY A 260 14.62 6.78 -23.65
C GLY A 260 14.00 5.58 -22.95
N LEU A 261 13.09 5.77 -21.98
CA LEU A 261 12.31 4.66 -21.43
C LEU A 261 11.47 4.02 -22.55
N GLN A 262 11.90 2.84 -22.97
CA GLN A 262 11.22 2.09 -24.02
C GLN A 262 9.89 1.55 -23.51
N HIS A 263 8.85 1.74 -24.33
CA HIS A 263 7.54 1.18 -24.08
C HIS A 263 7.23 0.07 -25.09
N GLY A 264 6.52 -0.94 -24.64
CA GLY A 264 5.97 -2.00 -25.45
C GLY A 264 4.63 -1.60 -26.06
N SER A 265 4.07 -2.52 -26.84
CA SER A 265 2.77 -2.35 -27.51
C SER A 265 1.66 -3.20 -26.90
N SER A 266 2.01 -4.07 -25.95
CA SER A 266 1.14 -5.02 -25.26
C SER A 266 0.98 -4.64 -23.79
N PHE A 267 -0.26 -4.49 -23.33
CA PHE A 267 -0.55 -4.03 -21.97
C PHE A 267 -1.43 -4.99 -21.19
N ASP A 268 -1.04 -5.23 -19.94
CA ASP A 268 -1.86 -5.90 -18.96
C ASP A 268 -2.68 -4.85 -18.20
N LEU A 269 -4.00 -4.99 -18.20
CA LEU A 269 -4.92 -4.08 -17.52
C LEU A 269 -5.56 -4.78 -16.33
N ASP A 270 -5.67 -4.07 -15.22
CA ASP A 270 -6.35 -4.59 -14.04
C ASP A 270 -7.01 -3.50 -13.18
N PHE A 271 -7.99 -3.93 -12.39
CA PHE A 271 -8.55 -3.16 -11.30
C PHE A 271 -8.02 -3.66 -9.97
N HIS A 272 -7.18 -2.84 -9.35
CA HIS A 272 -6.70 -3.11 -8.00
C HIS A 272 -7.57 -2.40 -6.97
N THR A 273 -8.07 -3.14 -5.98
CA THR A 273 -8.79 -2.55 -4.86
C THR A 273 -7.83 -2.27 -3.72
N ILE A 274 -7.60 -0.99 -3.46
CA ILE A 274 -6.77 -0.54 -2.34
C ILE A 274 -7.65 -0.51 -1.08
N PRO A 275 -7.36 -1.33 -0.05
CA PRO A 275 -8.22 -1.49 1.12
C PRO A 275 -8.29 -0.21 1.94
N PHE A 276 -9.51 0.22 2.26
CA PHE A 276 -9.75 1.33 3.17
C PHE A 276 -10.13 0.83 4.56
N HIS A 277 -9.52 1.42 5.59
CA HIS A 277 -9.69 1.01 6.99
C HIS A 277 -10.39 2.06 7.87
N GLY A 278 -10.81 3.21 7.30
CA GLY A 278 -11.57 4.23 8.02
C GLY A 278 -13.09 4.04 7.97
N GLU A 279 -13.81 4.92 8.67
CA GLU A 279 -15.27 4.92 8.72
C GLU A 279 -15.96 5.79 7.65
N ASP A 280 -15.20 6.41 6.74
CA ASP A 280 -15.71 7.34 5.72
C ASP A 280 -16.92 6.77 4.93
N ALA A 281 -18.04 7.47 5.00
CA ALA A 281 -19.34 7.06 4.46
C ALA A 281 -19.40 7.12 2.92
N LEU A 282 -18.53 7.90 2.27
CA LEU A 282 -18.56 8.12 0.82
C LEU A 282 -17.84 7.04 0.01
N LEU A 283 -17.06 6.17 0.68
CA LEU A 283 -16.28 5.13 0.01
C LEU A 283 -17.08 3.86 -0.27
N GLN A 284 -16.96 3.40 -1.52
CA GLN A 284 -17.68 2.23 -2.02
C GLN A 284 -17.02 0.92 -1.59
N LYS A 285 -17.84 -0.14 -1.50
CA LYS A 285 -17.36 -1.50 -1.18
C LYS A 285 -16.93 -2.24 -2.45
N HIS A 286 -15.64 -2.46 -2.58
CA HIS A 286 -15.03 -3.23 -3.66
C HIS A 286 -14.61 -4.62 -3.15
N TYR A 287 -14.52 -5.59 -4.06
CA TYR A 287 -14.14 -6.96 -3.72
C TYR A 287 -12.60 -7.05 -3.67
N ILE A 288 -12.07 -7.49 -2.53
CA ILE A 288 -10.63 -7.68 -2.34
C ILE A 288 -10.32 -9.17 -2.50
N SER A 289 -9.60 -9.53 -3.56
CA SER A 289 -9.21 -10.90 -3.88
C SER A 289 -8.39 -11.55 -2.75
N LYS A 290 -7.33 -10.89 -2.26
CA LYS A 290 -6.45 -11.39 -1.18
C LYS A 290 -7.17 -11.72 0.14
N ARG A 291 -8.36 -11.19 0.39
CA ARG A 291 -9.11 -11.38 1.64
C ARG A 291 -10.47 -12.03 1.44
N SER A 292 -10.79 -12.43 0.20
CA SER A 292 -12.07 -13.02 -0.20
C SER A 292 -13.31 -12.30 0.35
N ARG A 293 -13.25 -10.96 0.47
CA ARG A 293 -14.32 -10.16 1.10
C ARG A 293 -14.52 -8.83 0.40
N ARG A 294 -15.76 -8.33 0.46
CA ARG A 294 -16.07 -6.94 0.08
C ARG A 294 -15.77 -6.01 1.23
N GLN A 295 -14.90 -5.03 1.00
CA GLN A 295 -14.55 -4.01 2.00
C GLN A 295 -14.61 -2.63 1.35
N LYS A 296 -14.81 -1.58 2.15
CA LYS A 296 -14.58 -0.22 1.68
C LYS A 296 -13.15 -0.14 1.12
N GLY A 297 -13.01 0.45 -0.05
CA GLY A 297 -11.73 0.54 -0.74
C GLY A 297 -11.81 1.55 -1.86
N ILE A 298 -10.68 1.81 -2.49
CA ILE A 298 -10.60 2.65 -3.67
C ILE A 298 -10.18 1.77 -4.82
N LEU A 299 -10.88 1.93 -5.93
CA LEU A 299 -10.62 1.17 -7.13
C LEU A 299 -9.60 1.92 -7.99
N ALA A 300 -8.43 1.34 -8.18
CA ALA A 300 -7.40 1.83 -9.07
C ALA A 300 -7.39 1.01 -10.37
N PHE A 301 -7.61 1.67 -11.51
CA PHE A 301 -7.29 1.11 -12.82
C PHE A 301 -5.79 1.28 -13.07
N LEU A 302 -5.13 0.19 -13.43
CA LEU A 302 -3.70 0.15 -13.69
C LEU A 302 -3.46 -0.43 -15.08
N ALA A 303 -2.60 0.22 -15.86
CA ALA A 303 -2.04 -0.36 -17.08
C ALA A 303 -0.55 -0.61 -16.91
N HIS A 304 -0.15 -1.84 -17.15
CA HIS A 304 1.22 -2.31 -17.06
C HIS A 304 1.73 -2.67 -18.45
N ASP A 305 2.97 -2.28 -18.74
CA ASP A 305 3.65 -2.71 -19.94
C ASP A 305 4.02 -4.20 -19.78
N GLY A 306 3.39 -5.07 -20.59
CA GLY A 306 3.54 -6.51 -20.48
C GLY A 306 4.92 -7.03 -20.90
N ASP A 307 5.66 -6.24 -21.68
CA ASP A 307 7.00 -6.61 -22.15
C ASP A 307 8.08 -5.99 -21.25
N ASN A 308 7.96 -4.69 -20.94
CA ASN A 308 8.95 -3.95 -20.14
C ASN A 308 8.65 -3.87 -18.64
N ARG A 309 7.53 -4.41 -18.18
CA ARG A 309 7.19 -4.60 -16.76
C ARG A 309 7.20 -3.35 -15.85
N PHE A 310 6.61 -2.24 -16.28
CA PHE A 310 6.37 -1.06 -15.44
C PHE A 310 4.97 -0.46 -15.64
N PHE A 311 4.52 0.37 -14.69
CA PHE A 311 3.23 1.06 -14.81
C PHE A 311 3.33 2.25 -15.78
N CYS A 312 2.50 2.25 -16.82
CA CYS A 312 2.45 3.33 -17.81
C CYS A 312 1.20 4.21 -17.66
N TYR A 313 0.18 3.75 -16.95
CA TYR A 313 -1.04 4.50 -16.67
C TYR A 313 -1.66 4.05 -15.35
N ALA A 314 -2.19 5.00 -14.59
CA ALA A 314 -2.94 4.72 -13.39
C ALA A 314 -4.04 5.78 -13.16
N ASN A 315 -5.26 5.32 -12.88
CA ASN A 315 -6.37 6.18 -12.51
C ASN A 315 -7.14 5.58 -11.34
N THR A 316 -7.46 6.42 -10.38
CA THR A 316 -7.93 6.03 -9.06
C THR A 316 -9.12 6.90 -8.62
N ASP A 317 -9.47 7.90 -9.44
CA ASP A 317 -10.68 8.72 -9.35
C ASP A 317 -11.77 8.16 -10.27
N LEU A 318 -12.20 6.93 -9.97
CA LEU A 318 -13.17 6.19 -10.79
C LEU A 318 -14.47 5.99 -10.04
N ARG A 319 -15.58 6.47 -10.63
CA ARG A 319 -16.92 6.07 -10.20
C ARG A 319 -17.26 4.71 -10.80
N LYS A 320 -18.08 3.95 -10.08
CA LYS A 320 -18.52 2.61 -10.51
C LYS A 320 -19.19 2.60 -11.89
N GLU A 321 -19.91 3.67 -12.23
CA GLU A 321 -20.56 3.85 -13.53
C GLU A 321 -19.57 4.11 -14.68
N GLU A 322 -18.37 4.60 -14.38
CA GLU A 322 -17.34 4.92 -15.37
C GLU A 322 -16.29 3.81 -15.51
N GLN A 323 -16.29 2.85 -14.58
CA GLN A 323 -15.29 1.79 -14.47
C GLN A 323 -15.10 1.05 -15.81
N ASP A 324 -16.20 0.63 -16.44
CA ASP A 324 -16.14 -0.20 -17.65
C ASP A 324 -15.58 0.56 -18.86
N ASP A 325 -15.63 1.90 -18.85
CA ASP A 325 -15.15 2.76 -19.94
C ASP A 325 -13.69 3.18 -19.77
N GLU A 326 -13.07 2.92 -18.62
CA GLU A 326 -11.69 3.34 -18.33
C GLU A 326 -10.66 2.72 -19.29
N ILE A 327 -10.89 1.49 -19.77
CA ILE A 327 -10.09 0.86 -20.83
C ILE A 327 -10.05 1.72 -22.11
N LEU A 328 -11.14 2.39 -22.45
CA LEU A 328 -11.20 3.25 -23.63
C LEU A 328 -10.45 4.57 -23.40
N ARG A 329 -10.49 5.09 -22.17
CA ARG A 329 -9.72 6.27 -21.76
C ARG A 329 -8.22 5.99 -21.79
N PHE A 330 -7.79 4.82 -21.32
CA PHE A 330 -6.40 4.38 -21.47
C PHE A 330 -5.97 4.31 -22.95
N VAL A 331 -6.77 3.68 -23.82
CA VAL A 331 -6.47 3.63 -25.27
C VAL A 331 -6.38 5.02 -25.89
N GLN A 332 -7.25 5.95 -25.48
CA GLN A 332 -7.19 7.33 -25.93
C GLN A 332 -5.95 8.06 -25.42
N PHE A 333 -5.62 7.90 -24.14
CA PHE A 333 -4.41 8.44 -23.53
C PHE A 333 -3.16 7.95 -24.29
N TRP A 334 -3.07 6.64 -24.53
CA TRP A 334 -1.96 6.02 -25.27
C TRP A 334 -1.80 6.65 -26.64
N LYS A 335 -2.88 6.68 -27.44
CA LYS A 335 -2.87 7.30 -28.78
C LYS A 335 -2.47 8.77 -28.77
N GLN A 336 -2.92 9.53 -27.77
CA GLN A 336 -2.55 10.94 -27.64
C GLN A 336 -1.07 11.14 -27.31
N ARG A 337 -0.44 10.19 -26.61
CA ARG A 337 0.97 10.27 -26.20
C ARG A 337 1.92 9.74 -27.27
N THR A 338 1.59 8.59 -27.86
CA THR A 338 2.50 7.86 -28.76
C THR A 338 2.15 8.02 -30.23
N GLY A 339 0.96 8.54 -30.55
CA GLY A 339 0.43 8.63 -31.92
C GLY A 339 -0.24 7.34 -32.40
N GLU A 340 0.02 6.21 -31.75
CA GLU A 340 -0.45 4.89 -32.15
C GLU A 340 -1.45 4.30 -31.15
N LEU A 341 -2.28 3.36 -31.59
CA LEU A 341 -3.13 2.60 -30.66
C LEU A 341 -2.31 1.48 -30.01
N PRO A 342 -2.66 1.04 -28.79
CA PRO A 342 -2.11 -0.19 -28.24
C PRO A 342 -2.34 -1.36 -29.21
N GLU A 343 -1.33 -2.19 -29.43
CA GLU A 343 -1.47 -3.37 -30.29
C GLU A 343 -2.31 -4.45 -29.60
N GLU A 344 -2.03 -4.71 -28.33
CA GLU A 344 -2.61 -5.82 -27.58
C GLU A 344 -2.98 -5.39 -26.14
N LEU A 345 -4.19 -5.74 -25.69
CA LEU A 345 -4.67 -5.54 -24.33
C LEU A 345 -5.05 -6.87 -23.69
N ILE A 346 -4.55 -7.17 -22.50
CA ILE A 346 -4.83 -8.42 -21.78
C ILE A 346 -5.45 -8.09 -20.42
N PHE A 347 -6.64 -8.62 -20.13
CA PHE A 347 -7.40 -8.25 -18.93
C PHE A 347 -8.39 -9.32 -18.44
N ASP A 348 -8.95 -9.16 -17.24
CA ASP A 348 -9.94 -10.09 -16.68
C ASP A 348 -11.35 -9.80 -17.21
N SER A 349 -12.20 -10.82 -17.17
CA SER A 349 -13.62 -10.86 -17.51
C SER A 349 -14.51 -9.79 -16.85
N LYS A 350 -14.02 -9.09 -15.82
CA LYS A 350 -14.77 -8.02 -15.13
C LYS A 350 -14.29 -6.62 -15.43
N LEU A 351 -13.24 -6.47 -16.25
CA LEU A 351 -12.65 -5.16 -16.50
C LEU A 351 -13.50 -4.28 -17.42
N THR A 352 -14.29 -4.86 -18.32
CA THR A 352 -15.14 -4.09 -19.23
C THR A 352 -16.33 -4.89 -19.76
N THR A 353 -17.17 -4.25 -20.57
CA THR A 353 -18.39 -4.83 -21.18
C THR A 353 -18.14 -5.32 -22.62
N HIS A 354 -19.01 -6.21 -23.11
CA HIS A 354 -18.98 -6.64 -24.52
C HIS A 354 -19.14 -5.48 -25.51
N ALA A 355 -19.93 -4.46 -25.15
CA ALA A 355 -20.08 -3.26 -25.98
C ALA A 355 -18.74 -2.51 -26.14
N ASN A 356 -17.93 -2.46 -25.09
CA ASN A 356 -16.60 -1.88 -25.14
C ASN A 356 -15.59 -2.78 -25.87
N LEU A 357 -15.68 -4.11 -25.74
CA LEU A 357 -14.92 -5.03 -26.60
C LEU A 357 -15.18 -4.79 -28.09
N ASN A 358 -16.44 -4.52 -28.46
CA ASN A 358 -16.82 -4.20 -29.82
C ASN A 358 -16.25 -2.85 -30.29
N LYS A 359 -16.18 -1.84 -29.40
CA LYS A 359 -15.50 -0.57 -29.69
C LYS A 359 -14.00 -0.78 -29.92
N LEU A 360 -13.33 -1.60 -29.10
CA LEU A 360 -11.91 -1.95 -29.27
C LEU A 360 -11.67 -2.66 -30.61
N ASN A 361 -12.51 -3.65 -30.94
CA ASN A 361 -12.43 -4.37 -32.19
C ASN A 361 -12.57 -3.45 -33.42
N ARG A 362 -13.53 -2.51 -33.40
CA ARG A 362 -13.70 -1.51 -34.47
C ARG A 362 -12.50 -0.57 -34.63
N ARG A 363 -11.73 -0.35 -33.55
CA ARG A 363 -10.52 0.47 -33.55
C ARG A 363 -9.28 -0.34 -33.95
N GLY A 364 -9.40 -1.65 -34.19
CA GLY A 364 -8.27 -2.52 -34.55
C GLY A 364 -7.38 -2.96 -33.37
N VAL A 365 -7.75 -2.61 -32.13
CA VAL A 365 -7.01 -3.00 -30.93
C VAL A 365 -7.25 -4.48 -30.65
N GLN A 366 -6.18 -5.28 -30.59
CA GLN A 366 -6.30 -6.70 -30.25
C GLN A 366 -6.47 -6.85 -28.74
N PHE A 367 -7.23 -7.86 -28.30
CA PHE A 367 -7.38 -8.13 -26.88
C PHE A 367 -7.47 -9.62 -26.55
N ILE A 368 -7.13 -9.97 -25.31
CA ILE A 368 -7.33 -11.30 -24.71
C ILE A 368 -7.98 -11.10 -23.34
N THR A 369 -9.15 -11.70 -23.12
CA THR A 369 -9.86 -11.63 -21.83
C THR A 369 -10.42 -12.98 -21.42
N LEU A 370 -10.75 -13.16 -20.15
CA LEU A 370 -11.54 -14.31 -19.71
C LEU A 370 -13.03 -14.13 -20.04
N ARG A 371 -13.72 -15.24 -20.30
CA ARG A 371 -15.18 -15.33 -20.28
C ARG A 371 -15.62 -15.84 -18.92
N ARG A 372 -16.66 -15.22 -18.35
CA ARG A 372 -17.30 -15.77 -17.15
C ARG A 372 -17.97 -17.11 -17.48
N ARG A 373 -17.80 -18.07 -16.58
CA ARG A 373 -18.45 -19.38 -16.64
C ARG A 373 -19.90 -19.21 -16.19
N GLY A 374 -20.83 -19.65 -17.03
CA GLY A 374 -22.27 -19.69 -16.72
C GLY A 374 -22.80 -21.10 -16.98
N PRO A 375 -23.87 -21.54 -16.29
CA PRO A 375 -24.36 -22.91 -16.38
C PRO A 375 -24.58 -23.37 -17.82
N LYS A 376 -25.24 -22.54 -18.63
CA LYS A 376 -25.47 -22.81 -20.05
C LYS A 376 -24.18 -23.01 -20.86
N VAL A 377 -23.16 -22.17 -20.62
CA VAL A 377 -21.86 -22.30 -21.33
C VAL A 377 -21.16 -23.59 -20.91
N MET A 378 -21.28 -23.97 -19.64
CA MET A 378 -20.71 -25.21 -19.12
C MET A 378 -21.41 -26.45 -19.69
N GLU A 379 -22.74 -26.44 -19.74
CA GLU A 379 -23.54 -27.49 -20.38
C GLU A 379 -23.18 -27.64 -21.87
N GLU A 380 -23.09 -26.52 -22.60
CA GLU A 380 -22.70 -26.51 -24.02
C GLU A 380 -21.31 -27.10 -24.26
N LEU A 381 -20.37 -26.89 -23.33
CA LEU A 381 -19.01 -27.44 -23.40
C LEU A 381 -18.96 -28.92 -23.03
N MET A 382 -19.72 -29.34 -22.00
CA MET A 382 -19.81 -30.74 -21.58
C MET A 382 -20.53 -31.62 -22.62
N ALA A 383 -21.43 -31.03 -23.41
CA ALA A 383 -22.11 -31.71 -24.51
C ALA A 383 -21.21 -31.96 -25.73
N GLN A 384 -20.02 -31.37 -25.80
CA GLN A 384 -19.10 -31.58 -26.93
C GLN A 384 -18.44 -32.95 -26.88
N PRO A 385 -18.33 -33.67 -28.02
CA PRO A 385 -17.67 -34.95 -28.05
C PRO A 385 -16.17 -34.81 -27.73
N PRO A 386 -15.53 -35.82 -27.10
CA PRO A 386 -14.09 -35.77 -26.82
C PRO A 386 -13.20 -35.53 -28.04
N SER A 387 -13.65 -35.91 -29.24
CA SER A 387 -12.94 -35.68 -30.51
C SER A 387 -12.89 -34.21 -30.94
N ALA A 388 -13.79 -33.36 -30.45
CA ALA A 388 -13.76 -31.92 -30.69
C ALA A 388 -12.63 -31.22 -29.91
N TRP A 389 -12.15 -31.85 -28.83
CA TRP A 389 -11.08 -31.34 -28.00
C TRP A 389 -9.73 -31.75 -28.55
N ARG A 390 -9.00 -30.79 -29.12
CA ARG A 390 -7.65 -31.03 -29.64
C ARG A 390 -6.61 -30.84 -28.54
N GLN A 391 -5.62 -31.71 -28.48
CA GLN A 391 -4.47 -31.51 -27.61
C GLN A 391 -3.48 -30.56 -28.27
N ILE A 392 -2.96 -29.61 -27.49
CA ILE A 392 -1.87 -28.71 -27.94
C ILE A 392 -0.66 -28.89 -27.02
N GLN A 393 0.47 -28.32 -27.42
CA GLN A 393 1.66 -28.25 -26.57
C GLN A 393 1.95 -26.79 -26.19
N LEU A 394 2.10 -26.55 -24.89
CA LEU A 394 2.55 -25.27 -24.36
C LEU A 394 4.06 -25.30 -24.08
N ALA A 395 4.73 -24.18 -24.34
CA ALA A 395 6.14 -23.98 -23.99
C ALA A 395 6.24 -23.20 -22.66
N GLY A 396 7.28 -23.46 -21.87
CA GLY A 396 7.55 -22.71 -20.64
C GLY A 396 6.61 -22.98 -19.46
N VAL A 397 5.88 -24.10 -19.49
CA VAL A 397 5.03 -24.57 -18.37
C VAL A 397 5.56 -25.89 -17.80
N SER A 398 5.23 -26.18 -16.54
CA SER A 398 5.61 -27.43 -15.89
C SER A 398 5.11 -28.66 -16.66
N ARG A 399 5.78 -29.81 -16.49
CA ARG A 399 5.49 -31.03 -17.25
C ARG A 399 4.02 -31.46 -17.18
N ILE A 400 3.36 -31.21 -16.05
CA ILE A 400 1.95 -31.56 -15.81
C ILE A 400 0.97 -30.71 -16.62
N TYR A 401 1.32 -29.47 -16.99
CA TYR A 401 0.44 -28.56 -17.75
C TYR A 401 0.88 -28.40 -19.22
N LYS A 402 1.87 -29.19 -19.66
CA LYS A 402 2.50 -29.04 -20.98
C LYS A 402 1.58 -29.38 -22.15
N ARG A 403 0.57 -30.22 -21.92
CA ARG A 403 -0.30 -30.73 -22.99
C ARG A 403 -1.80 -30.61 -22.69
N PRO A 404 -2.34 -29.39 -22.56
CA PRO A 404 -3.75 -29.19 -22.31
C PRO A 404 -4.60 -29.54 -23.54
N ARG A 405 -5.87 -29.85 -23.31
CA ARG A 405 -6.87 -29.99 -24.37
C ARG A 405 -7.64 -28.68 -24.53
N ILE A 406 -7.93 -28.35 -25.80
CA ILE A 406 -8.63 -27.11 -26.14
C ILE A 406 -9.81 -27.36 -27.08
N LEU A 407 -10.84 -26.55 -26.90
CA LEU A 407 -11.91 -26.34 -27.86
C LEU A 407 -11.83 -24.90 -28.35
N ASP A 408 -11.56 -24.72 -29.64
CA ASP A 408 -11.25 -23.42 -30.24
C ASP A 408 -12.28 -23.12 -31.34
N GLN A 409 -13.17 -22.16 -31.08
CA GLN A 409 -14.35 -21.93 -31.91
C GLN A 409 -14.75 -20.46 -31.96
N PRO A 410 -15.27 -19.97 -33.10
CA PRO A 410 -15.94 -18.68 -33.17
C PRO A 410 -17.31 -18.76 -32.46
N ILE A 411 -17.66 -17.72 -31.72
CA ILE A 411 -18.96 -17.55 -31.08
C ILE A 411 -19.52 -16.15 -31.37
N THR A 412 -20.79 -15.94 -31.07
CA THR A 412 -21.43 -14.62 -31.04
C THR A 412 -21.67 -14.19 -29.59
N LEU A 413 -21.56 -12.88 -29.33
CA LEU A 413 -21.82 -12.30 -28.00
C LEU A 413 -22.81 -11.15 -28.13
N SER A 414 -23.75 -11.05 -27.19
CA SER A 414 -24.62 -9.88 -27.10
C SER A 414 -23.79 -8.61 -26.86
N GLY A 415 -24.09 -7.55 -27.61
CA GLY A 415 -23.35 -6.29 -27.59
C GLY A 415 -22.05 -6.29 -28.43
N TYR A 416 -21.71 -7.41 -29.09
CA TYR A 416 -20.55 -7.52 -29.96
C TYR A 416 -20.95 -7.87 -31.39
N LYS A 417 -20.55 -7.04 -32.36
CA LYS A 417 -20.91 -7.25 -33.77
C LYS A 417 -19.89 -8.19 -34.43
N GLY A 418 -20.38 -9.30 -34.97
CA GLY A 418 -19.57 -10.30 -35.68
C GLY A 418 -19.06 -11.42 -34.76
N PRO A 419 -18.29 -12.37 -35.31
CA PRO A 419 -17.73 -13.47 -34.53
C PRO A 419 -16.60 -12.99 -33.62
N ILE A 420 -16.50 -13.59 -32.45
CA ILE A 420 -15.34 -13.51 -31.55
C ILE A 420 -14.84 -14.92 -31.28
N ARG A 421 -13.53 -15.08 -31.11
CA ARG A 421 -12.95 -16.40 -30.86
C ARG A 421 -13.03 -16.75 -29.37
N GLN A 422 -13.54 -17.93 -29.08
CA GLN A 422 -13.46 -18.57 -27.77
C GLN A 422 -12.47 -19.72 -27.81
N ILE A 423 -11.61 -19.78 -26.80
CA ILE A 423 -10.74 -20.94 -26.55
C ILE A 423 -11.06 -21.46 -25.15
N ALA A 424 -11.74 -22.60 -25.07
CA ALA A 424 -11.90 -23.34 -23.82
C ALA A 424 -10.71 -24.25 -23.62
N VAL A 425 -10.16 -24.28 -22.41
CA VAL A 425 -8.94 -25.05 -22.07
C VAL A 425 -9.19 -25.89 -20.84
N THR A 426 -8.99 -27.20 -20.95
CA THR A 426 -8.98 -28.15 -19.82
C THR A 426 -7.56 -28.61 -19.53
N ASP A 427 -7.37 -29.35 -18.43
CA ASP A 427 -6.09 -29.96 -18.05
C ASP A 427 -4.97 -28.94 -17.73
N LEU A 428 -5.36 -27.72 -17.31
CA LEU A 428 -4.47 -26.69 -16.75
C LEU A 428 -4.42 -26.72 -15.20
N GLY A 429 -4.97 -27.76 -14.56
CA GLY A 429 -5.00 -27.89 -13.11
C GLY A 429 -6.23 -27.29 -12.42
N HIS A 430 -7.21 -26.80 -13.18
CA HIS A 430 -8.52 -26.39 -12.68
C HIS A 430 -9.56 -27.48 -12.97
N GLU A 431 -10.51 -27.68 -12.05
CA GLU A 431 -11.63 -28.62 -12.25
C GLU A 431 -12.53 -28.18 -13.42
N GLU A 432 -12.76 -26.87 -13.55
CA GLU A 432 -13.53 -26.31 -14.65
C GLU A 432 -12.60 -25.73 -15.75
N PRO A 433 -13.02 -25.78 -17.03
CA PRO A 433 -12.28 -25.21 -18.14
C PRO A 433 -12.08 -23.70 -18.02
N THR A 434 -10.89 -23.25 -18.39
CA THR A 434 -10.58 -21.82 -18.56
C THR A 434 -11.10 -21.35 -19.91
N LEU A 435 -11.87 -20.27 -19.93
CA LEU A 435 -12.47 -19.74 -21.16
C LEU A 435 -11.82 -18.41 -21.53
N LEU A 436 -11.09 -18.38 -22.65
CA LEU A 436 -10.51 -17.18 -23.23
C LEU A 436 -11.41 -16.63 -24.34
N LEU A 437 -11.52 -15.30 -24.43
CA LEU A 437 -12.13 -14.55 -25.51
C LEU A 437 -11.10 -13.61 -26.15
N THR A 438 -11.09 -13.57 -27.48
CA THR A 438 -10.19 -12.70 -28.23
C THR A 438 -10.76 -12.36 -29.61
N ASN A 439 -10.43 -11.19 -30.14
CA ASN A 439 -10.62 -10.84 -31.54
C ASN A 439 -9.48 -11.31 -32.46
N GLN A 440 -8.43 -11.96 -31.91
CA GLN A 440 -7.30 -12.49 -32.66
C GLN A 440 -7.64 -13.83 -33.34
N MET A 441 -8.34 -13.77 -34.48
CA MET A 441 -8.88 -14.97 -35.17
C MET A 441 -7.81 -15.89 -35.76
N ARG A 442 -6.61 -15.37 -36.09
CA ARG A 442 -5.56 -16.12 -36.81
C ARG A 442 -4.41 -16.62 -35.94
N ARG A 443 -4.20 -16.05 -34.75
CA ARG A 443 -3.05 -16.39 -33.90
C ARG A 443 -3.18 -17.81 -33.35
N SER A 444 -2.08 -18.53 -33.15
CA SER A 444 -2.19 -19.91 -32.63
C SER A 444 -2.75 -19.92 -31.19
N ALA A 445 -3.58 -20.92 -30.87
CA ALA A 445 -4.18 -21.04 -29.54
C ALA A 445 -3.10 -21.17 -28.45
N ALA A 446 -2.02 -21.92 -28.71
CA ALA A 446 -0.89 -22.06 -27.80
C ALA A 446 -0.25 -20.70 -27.47
N LYS A 447 -0.10 -19.80 -28.46
CA LYS A 447 0.46 -18.45 -28.23
C LYS A 447 -0.47 -17.57 -27.42
N LEU A 448 -1.78 -17.63 -27.67
CA LEU A 448 -2.80 -16.87 -26.93
C LEU A 448 -2.88 -17.33 -25.46
N ILE A 449 -2.91 -18.65 -25.23
CA ILE A 449 -2.90 -19.23 -23.89
C ILE A 449 -1.61 -18.87 -23.17
N GLY A 450 -0.45 -19.02 -23.82
CA GLY A 450 0.84 -18.63 -23.23
C GLY A 450 0.96 -17.13 -22.96
N ARG A 451 0.36 -16.25 -23.77
CA ARG A 451 0.28 -14.81 -23.50
C ARG A 451 -0.56 -14.52 -22.27
N TYR A 452 -1.76 -15.10 -22.17
CA TYR A 452 -2.61 -14.92 -21.00
C TYR A 452 -2.00 -15.53 -19.71
N ALA A 453 -1.33 -16.68 -19.82
CA ALA A 453 -0.62 -17.28 -18.69
C ALA A 453 0.56 -16.42 -18.21
N ARG A 454 1.25 -15.70 -19.11
CA ARG A 454 2.27 -14.72 -18.73
C ARG A 454 1.68 -13.58 -17.90
N ARG A 455 0.45 -13.13 -18.19
CA ARG A 455 -0.25 -12.17 -17.32
C ARG A 455 -0.45 -12.71 -15.90
N MET A 456 -0.70 -14.02 -15.72
CA MET A 456 -0.77 -14.65 -14.39
C MET A 456 0.60 -14.74 -13.70
N LEU A 457 1.70 -14.91 -14.45
CA LEU A 457 3.06 -14.77 -13.90
C LEU A 457 3.41 -13.30 -13.56
N ILE A 458 2.71 -12.34 -14.19
CA ILE A 458 2.78 -10.88 -13.99
C ILE A 458 1.78 -10.39 -12.91
N GLU A 459 0.86 -11.20 -12.39
CA GLU A 459 0.19 -10.90 -11.10
C GLU A 459 1.24 -10.70 -9.99
N ASN A 460 2.44 -11.29 -10.13
CA ASN A 460 3.63 -11.02 -9.31
C ASN A 460 4.26 -9.61 -9.52
N ASN A 461 3.89 -8.85 -10.56
CA ASN A 461 4.36 -7.48 -10.81
C ASN A 461 3.37 -6.43 -10.27
N ILE A 462 2.07 -6.71 -10.27
CA ILE A 462 1.15 -6.00 -9.37
C ILE A 462 1.60 -6.26 -7.93
N GLU A 463 2.07 -7.46 -7.62
CA GLU A 463 2.72 -7.74 -6.33
C GLU A 463 4.00 -6.92 -6.10
N ASP A 464 4.87 -6.65 -7.07
CA ASP A 464 5.97 -5.67 -6.93
C ASP A 464 5.41 -4.25 -6.62
N GLY A 465 4.41 -3.80 -7.38
CA GLY A 465 3.68 -2.54 -7.14
C GLY A 465 3.04 -2.44 -5.75
N VAL A 466 2.48 -3.55 -5.27
CA VAL A 466 1.71 -3.66 -4.05
C VAL A 466 2.59 -3.89 -2.83
N ASN A 467 3.60 -4.76 -2.93
CA ASN A 467 4.45 -5.19 -1.83
C ASN A 467 5.73 -4.36 -1.72
N PHE A 468 6.37 -3.95 -2.83
CA PHE A 468 7.61 -3.16 -2.79
C PHE A 468 7.33 -1.65 -2.74
N PHE A 469 6.39 -1.17 -3.56
CA PHE A 469 5.95 0.24 -3.50
C PHE A 469 4.82 0.46 -2.49
N HIS A 470 4.38 -0.58 -1.76
CA HIS A 470 3.44 -0.47 -0.64
C HIS A 470 2.09 0.14 -1.01
N MET A 471 1.59 -0.10 -2.23
CA MET A 471 0.32 0.46 -2.71
C MET A 471 -0.90 0.06 -1.83
N ASP A 472 -0.81 -1.08 -1.12
CA ASP A 472 -1.83 -1.51 -0.14
C ASP A 472 -1.65 -0.90 1.26
N ALA A 473 -0.49 -0.33 1.56
CA ALA A 473 -0.18 0.26 2.85
C ALA A 473 -0.57 1.75 2.86
N LEU A 474 -1.87 2.01 2.74
CA LEU A 474 -2.41 3.36 2.75
C LEU A 474 -1.82 4.20 3.89
N SER A 475 -1.26 5.36 3.53
CA SER A 475 -0.78 6.35 4.48
C SER A 475 -1.91 7.04 5.25
N SER A 476 -3.18 6.81 4.88
CA SER A 476 -4.33 7.46 5.51
C SER A 476 -5.70 6.86 5.17
N ALA A 477 -6.67 7.16 6.03
CA ALA A 477 -8.10 6.92 5.85
C ALA A 477 -8.82 8.03 5.04
N VAL A 478 -8.23 8.59 3.97
CA VAL A 478 -8.93 9.58 3.10
C VAL A 478 -8.63 9.28 1.63
N ALA A 479 -9.67 9.28 0.78
CA ALA A 479 -9.58 8.88 -0.61
C ALA A 479 -8.59 9.69 -1.46
N LEU A 480 -8.57 11.01 -1.27
CA LEU A 480 -7.69 11.95 -1.98
C LEU A 480 -6.19 11.61 -1.87
N LYS A 481 -5.79 10.96 -0.78
CA LYS A 481 -4.39 10.62 -0.51
C LYS A 481 -3.91 9.39 -1.28
N VAL A 482 -4.85 8.56 -1.75
CA VAL A 482 -4.55 7.32 -2.46
C VAL A 482 -4.14 7.62 -3.90
N ASN A 483 -4.73 8.64 -4.52
CA ASN A 483 -4.34 9.07 -5.86
C ASN A 483 -2.89 9.53 -5.89
N CYS A 484 -2.46 10.33 -4.90
CA CYS A 484 -1.07 10.73 -4.76
C CYS A 484 -0.13 9.52 -4.62
N ASP A 485 -0.48 8.54 -3.80
CA ASP A 485 0.35 7.36 -3.58
C ASP A 485 0.47 6.49 -4.85
N VAL A 486 -0.63 6.28 -5.56
CA VAL A 486 -0.65 5.55 -6.84
C VAL A 486 0.19 6.25 -7.90
N GLN A 487 0.13 7.59 -7.98
CA GLN A 487 0.97 8.35 -8.91
C GLN A 487 2.46 8.25 -8.54
N LEU A 488 2.81 8.28 -7.25
CA LEU A 488 4.18 8.04 -6.79
C LEU A 488 4.65 6.62 -7.13
N THR A 489 3.78 5.61 -7.04
CA THR A 489 4.08 4.23 -7.49
C THR A 489 4.39 4.17 -8.98
N LEU A 490 3.60 4.85 -9.82
CA LEU A 490 3.85 4.95 -11.26
C LEU A 490 5.21 5.59 -11.53
N MET A 491 5.49 6.73 -10.89
CA MET A 491 6.76 7.44 -11.03
C MET A 491 7.95 6.57 -10.60
N ALA A 492 7.88 5.97 -9.40
CA ALA A 492 8.94 5.13 -8.88
C ALA A 492 9.17 3.88 -9.75
N SER A 493 8.11 3.19 -10.18
CA SER A 493 8.19 2.04 -11.07
C SER A 493 8.89 2.37 -12.39
N SER A 494 8.57 3.53 -12.99
CA SER A 494 9.22 3.97 -14.23
C SER A 494 10.72 4.31 -14.03
N LEU A 495 11.10 4.91 -12.89
CA LEU A 495 12.50 5.21 -12.56
C LEU A 495 13.31 3.94 -12.32
N TYR A 496 12.76 2.96 -11.59
CA TYR A 496 13.40 1.67 -11.40
C TYR A 496 13.60 0.93 -12.73
N ARG A 497 12.61 1.00 -13.63
CA ARG A 497 12.74 0.40 -14.96
C ARG A 497 13.83 1.08 -15.79
N HIS A 498 13.83 2.40 -15.83
CA HIS A 498 14.87 3.17 -16.53
C HIS A 498 16.26 2.88 -15.93
N PHE A 499 16.36 2.79 -14.61
CA PHE A 499 17.60 2.42 -13.93
C PHE A 499 18.07 1.02 -14.34
N GLY A 500 17.20 0.01 -14.32
CA GLY A 500 17.52 -1.34 -14.78
C GLY A 500 17.95 -1.41 -16.25
N GLN A 501 17.32 -0.60 -17.13
CA GLN A 501 17.74 -0.46 -18.54
C GLN A 501 19.15 0.14 -18.67
N ARG A 502 19.49 1.12 -17.84
CA ARG A 502 20.82 1.73 -17.82
C ARG A 502 21.89 0.79 -17.28
N ILE A 503 21.56 -0.01 -16.27
CA ILE A 503 22.48 -1.03 -15.74
C ILE A 503 22.77 -2.11 -16.79
N GLY A 504 21.74 -2.57 -17.51
CA GLY A 504 21.86 -3.65 -18.47
C GLY A 504 22.17 -5.00 -17.78
N HIS A 505 22.87 -5.89 -18.49
CA HIS A 505 23.39 -7.15 -17.94
C HIS A 505 22.33 -8.07 -17.28
N GLY A 506 21.10 -8.06 -17.80
CA GLY A 506 19.98 -8.85 -17.27
C GLY A 506 19.07 -8.09 -16.31
N TYR A 507 19.46 -6.88 -15.87
CA TYR A 507 18.64 -6.03 -15.01
C TYR A 507 17.53 -5.28 -15.77
N GLU A 508 17.52 -5.33 -17.10
CA GLU A 508 16.48 -4.71 -17.93
C GLU A 508 15.10 -5.26 -17.64
N THR A 509 15.01 -6.49 -17.12
CA THR A 509 13.74 -7.18 -16.77
C THR A 509 13.61 -7.55 -15.29
N ALA A 510 14.59 -7.15 -14.47
CA ALA A 510 14.63 -7.43 -13.03
C ALA A 510 13.47 -6.78 -12.28
N LYS A 511 13.16 -7.32 -11.09
CA LYS A 511 12.15 -6.76 -10.19
C LYS A 511 12.71 -5.53 -9.49
N SER A 512 11.80 -4.66 -9.04
CA SER A 512 12.20 -3.44 -8.32
C SER A 512 12.88 -3.77 -7.00
N LEU A 513 12.48 -4.87 -6.35
CA LEU A 513 13.11 -5.36 -5.12
C LEU A 513 14.56 -5.82 -5.35
N ASP A 514 14.83 -6.52 -6.45
CA ASP A 514 16.18 -7.00 -6.77
C ASP A 514 17.11 -5.79 -6.99
N LEU A 515 16.68 -4.82 -7.80
CA LEU A 515 17.39 -3.56 -8.01
C LEU A 515 17.62 -2.79 -6.71
N PHE A 516 16.64 -2.81 -5.80
CA PHE A 516 16.76 -2.16 -4.51
C PHE A 516 17.84 -2.79 -3.66
N LEU A 517 17.81 -4.12 -3.48
CA LEU A 517 18.78 -4.83 -2.65
C LEU A 517 20.21 -4.70 -3.23
N ASP A 518 20.35 -4.82 -4.54
CA ASP A 518 21.64 -4.83 -5.20
C ASP A 518 22.29 -3.45 -5.26
N PHE A 519 21.50 -2.38 -5.43
CA PHE A 519 22.02 -1.03 -5.70
C PHE A 519 21.50 0.07 -4.77
N ILE A 520 20.19 0.11 -4.47
CA ILE A 520 19.56 1.28 -3.82
C ILE A 520 19.67 1.25 -2.29
N ASP A 521 19.61 0.07 -1.66
CA ASP A 521 19.82 -0.12 -0.23
C ASP A 521 21.32 -0.03 0.10
N ALA A 522 21.85 1.18 -0.06
CA ALA A 522 23.27 1.47 0.06
C ALA A 522 23.47 2.74 0.88
N GLN A 523 24.37 2.67 1.85
CA GLN A 523 24.87 3.85 2.55
C GLN A 523 25.91 4.57 1.67
N ALA A 524 26.02 5.88 1.84
CA ALA A 524 27.04 6.67 1.18
C ALA A 524 27.53 7.80 2.08
N THR A 525 28.71 8.31 1.75
CA THR A 525 29.22 9.58 2.26
C THR A 525 29.09 10.63 1.16
N ILE A 526 28.40 11.72 1.45
CA ILE A 526 28.23 12.84 0.55
C ILE A 526 29.27 13.89 0.93
N LEU A 527 30.16 14.21 0.01
CA LEU A 527 31.10 15.32 0.13
C LEU A 527 30.50 16.50 -0.63
N LEU A 528 30.05 17.51 0.10
CA LEU A 528 29.65 18.78 -0.47
C LEU A 528 30.89 19.67 -0.55
N ASP A 529 31.19 20.13 -1.75
CA ASP A 529 32.20 21.16 -2.02
C ASP A 529 31.52 22.36 -2.69
N GLU A 530 32.21 23.48 -2.86
CA GLU A 530 31.66 24.72 -3.44
C GLU A 530 30.98 24.49 -4.79
N ARG A 531 31.53 23.61 -5.61
CA ARG A 531 31.09 23.34 -7.00
C ARG A 531 30.61 21.92 -7.25
N THR A 532 30.88 20.98 -6.35
CA THR A 532 30.60 19.55 -6.58
C THR A 532 29.84 18.92 -5.42
N VAL A 533 29.10 17.86 -5.74
CA VAL A 533 28.48 16.94 -4.81
C VAL A 533 29.02 15.56 -5.16
N VAL A 534 29.95 15.07 -4.35
CA VAL A 534 30.54 13.74 -4.56
C VAL A 534 29.81 12.74 -3.68
N VAL A 535 29.24 11.69 -4.29
CA VAL A 535 28.59 10.60 -3.58
C VAL A 535 29.52 9.41 -3.57
N GLN A 536 30.11 9.16 -2.41
CA GLN A 536 31.06 8.07 -2.19
C GLN A 536 30.35 6.85 -1.60
N PHE A 537 30.27 5.78 -2.40
CA PHE A 537 29.76 4.49 -2.00
C PHE A 537 30.85 3.62 -1.39
N GLN A 538 30.47 2.79 -0.41
CA GLN A 538 31.32 1.71 0.07
C GLN A 538 31.51 0.64 -1.04
N LYS A 539 32.56 -0.16 -0.90
CA LYS A 539 32.81 -1.30 -1.79
C LYS A 539 31.67 -2.32 -1.68
N ARG A 540 30.98 -2.58 -2.79
CA ARG A 540 29.90 -3.59 -2.87
C ARG A 540 30.10 -4.48 -4.09
N ALA A 541 29.57 -5.69 -4.03
CA ALA A 541 29.69 -6.70 -5.09
C ALA A 541 29.15 -6.20 -6.46
N HIS A 542 28.10 -5.38 -6.45
CA HIS A 542 27.47 -4.87 -7.67
C HIS A 542 27.99 -3.51 -8.15
N ASN A 543 28.94 -2.88 -7.44
CA ASN A 543 29.56 -1.61 -7.89
C ASN A 543 30.16 -1.70 -9.32
N PRO A 544 30.81 -2.81 -9.74
CA PRO A 544 31.30 -2.93 -11.11
C PRO A 544 30.23 -2.75 -12.19
N LEU A 545 28.96 -3.08 -11.91
CA LEU A 545 27.86 -2.86 -12.84
C LEU A 545 27.48 -1.37 -12.93
N LEU A 546 27.61 -0.61 -11.84
CA LEU A 546 27.43 0.85 -11.86
C LEU A 546 28.54 1.54 -12.66
N LEU A 547 29.78 1.06 -12.55
CA LEU A 547 30.90 1.52 -13.38
C LEU A 547 30.67 1.21 -14.86
N ALA A 548 30.29 -0.03 -15.18
CA ALA A 548 29.97 -0.42 -16.55
C ALA A 548 28.81 0.41 -17.16
N ALA A 549 27.85 0.83 -16.33
CA ALA A 549 26.74 1.71 -16.70
C ALA A 549 27.10 3.21 -16.72
N GLY A 550 28.38 3.56 -16.55
CA GLY A 550 28.91 4.93 -16.65
C GLY A 550 28.47 5.87 -15.52
N PHE A 551 28.21 5.35 -14.31
CA PHE A 551 27.90 6.22 -13.18
C PHE A 551 29.13 7.00 -12.69
N ASP A 552 30.32 6.43 -12.74
CA ASP A 552 31.59 7.08 -12.36
C ASP A 552 31.95 8.28 -13.24
N THR A 553 31.55 8.23 -14.52
CA THR A 553 31.77 9.30 -15.50
C THR A 553 30.61 10.28 -15.59
N THR A 554 29.59 10.13 -14.74
CA THR A 554 28.45 11.06 -14.71
C THR A 554 28.92 12.43 -14.25
N ASP A 555 28.66 13.44 -15.07
CA ASP A 555 28.92 14.84 -14.75
C ASP A 555 27.70 15.71 -15.14
N ILE A 556 26.85 16.00 -14.16
CA ILE A 556 25.60 16.74 -14.36
C ILE A 556 25.42 17.79 -13.27
N ARG A 557 24.74 18.88 -13.60
CA ARG A 557 24.44 19.94 -12.63
C ARG A 557 23.08 19.72 -11.97
N ILE A 558 23.04 19.68 -10.65
CA ILE A 558 21.79 19.50 -9.89
C ILE A 558 21.15 20.87 -9.63
N PRO A 559 20.01 21.22 -10.25
CA PRO A 559 19.45 22.58 -10.15
C PRO A 559 19.10 23.00 -8.72
N TRP A 560 18.56 22.07 -7.93
CA TRP A 560 18.12 22.33 -6.55
C TRP A 560 19.23 22.23 -5.50
N LEU A 561 20.47 21.91 -5.91
CA LEU A 561 21.66 21.95 -5.06
C LEU A 561 22.66 22.99 -5.58
N GLY A 562 22.15 24.16 -5.96
CA GLY A 562 22.98 25.28 -6.41
C GLY A 562 23.71 25.05 -7.73
N ASN A 563 23.17 24.20 -8.61
CA ASN A 563 23.79 23.80 -9.88
C ASN A 563 25.17 23.14 -9.73
N ARG A 564 25.43 22.50 -8.59
CA ARG A 564 26.68 21.76 -8.36
C ARG A 564 26.74 20.50 -9.22
N HIS A 565 27.96 20.14 -9.60
CA HIS A 565 28.29 18.96 -10.38
C HIS A 565 28.20 17.70 -9.52
N LEU A 566 27.34 16.76 -9.91
CA LEU A 566 27.22 15.45 -9.27
C LEU A 566 28.31 14.53 -9.79
N GLN A 567 29.03 13.88 -8.88
CA GLN A 567 30.02 12.86 -9.19
C GLN A 567 29.82 11.64 -8.29
N PHE A 568 30.14 10.45 -8.81
CA PHE A 568 30.07 9.21 -8.06
C PHE A 568 31.44 8.61 -7.87
N GLN A 569 31.71 8.11 -6.66
CA GLN A 569 32.90 7.34 -6.34
C GLN A 569 32.49 5.98 -5.79
N PHE A 570 33.03 4.92 -6.38
CA PHE A 570 32.76 3.54 -5.98
C PHE A 570 34.07 2.93 -5.44
N GLY A 571 34.04 2.47 -4.18
CA GLY A 571 35.19 1.83 -3.53
C GLY A 571 35.45 0.39 -3.95
#